data_AF-A0A081NJC5-F1
#
_entry.id   AF-A0A081NJC5-F1
#
_cell.length_a   1.000
_cell.length_b   1.000
_cell.length_c   1.000
_cell.angle_alpha   90.00
_cell.angle_beta   90.00
_cell.angle_gamma   90.00
#
_symmetry.space_group_name_H-M   'P 1'
#
loop_
_entity.id
_entity.type
_entity.pdbx_description
1 polymer ?
#
loop_
_entity_poly.entity_id
_entity_poly.type
_entity_poly.pdbx_seq_one_letter_code
_entity_poly.pdbx_strand_id
1 'polypeptide(L)'
;MFKPACLLIFSTLFFLCSGKACSTPFYDDSQPIFMHYFCWPPEAPNWSQIDKNVPLDDAHCVVEDLFIQAYHKQLIRLKSREDAVKLVNAPISGKTEKRGRHLLSFSVFNGFRRLAHWGLNNAADINAGDKDNATALRMSIGNSLDYMATFALKNKANPNRVFGQPGHQDTALSALLKWKSPLSLFRLIITAGGKANDPLHLNEIAAHLRLMAANNASLQAEADSLIAQLTANGFIEEPIVTAPAELIEPDMGDQLDNALYRAMMAGVLTPDHMDSFKVHGKWYEHFLAFNGFSSSLSYRLRTLPQDEAKIIVEARDDTGNDLLLAAIKSLNIDTVRVVLKVSSANINAPVPQHPDYYSSGDTPMTIARKWQVPKSIIELLKAYGAK
;
A
#
# COMPACT_ATOMS: atom_id res chain seq x y z
N MET A 1 19.93 29.01 28.11
CA MET A 1 20.66 27.86 28.69
C MET A 1 19.77 27.16 29.70
N PHE A 2 19.03 26.13 29.29
CA PHE A 2 18.38 25.20 30.21
C PHE A 2 18.44 23.81 29.55
N LYS A 3 19.16 22.88 30.18
CA LYS A 3 19.13 21.44 29.87
C LYS A 3 18.01 20.81 30.71
N PRO A 4 17.24 19.84 30.19
CA PRO A 4 16.42 18.99 31.05
C PRO A 4 17.27 17.84 31.60
N ALA A 5 17.07 17.57 32.89
CA ALA A 5 17.69 16.51 33.66
C ALA A 5 17.05 15.14 33.36
N CYS A 6 17.87 14.10 33.26
CA CYS A 6 17.43 12.71 33.36
C CYS A 6 17.16 12.38 34.83
N LEU A 7 15.94 11.93 35.12
CA LEU A 7 15.54 11.41 36.42
C LEU A 7 15.91 9.92 36.48
N LEU A 8 16.96 9.60 37.24
CA LEU A 8 17.29 8.22 37.66
C LEU A 8 16.42 7.86 38.86
N ILE A 9 15.53 6.88 38.70
CA ILE A 9 14.90 6.19 39.83
C ILE A 9 15.60 4.83 39.98
N PHE A 10 16.41 4.72 41.02
CA PHE A 10 16.90 3.44 41.53
C PHE A 10 15.73 2.71 42.20
N SER A 11 15.50 1.45 41.83
CA SER A 11 14.88 0.49 42.74
C SER A 11 15.73 -0.78 42.76
N THR A 12 16.25 -1.01 43.95
CA THR A 12 16.98 -2.19 44.44
C THR A 12 16.21 -3.48 44.19
N LEU A 13 16.83 -4.42 43.48
CA LEU A 13 16.60 -5.86 43.70
C LEU A 13 17.93 -6.53 44.00
N PHE A 14 18.03 -7.06 45.22
CA PHE A 14 19.08 -7.96 45.67
C PHE A 14 19.03 -9.26 44.87
N PHE A 15 20.15 -9.66 44.26
CA PHE A 15 20.48 -11.05 44.02
C PHE A 15 21.94 -11.29 44.42
N LEU A 16 22.12 -11.94 45.57
CA LEU A 16 23.35 -12.60 45.96
C LEU A 16 23.43 -13.94 45.22
N CYS A 17 24.49 -14.14 44.42
CA CYS A 17 24.89 -15.47 43.99
C CYS A 17 26.42 -15.59 44.10
N SER A 18 26.86 -16.20 45.21
CA SER A 18 28.19 -16.80 45.37
C SER A 18 28.28 -18.09 44.57
N GLY A 19 29.40 -18.29 43.88
CA GLY A 19 29.56 -19.34 42.87
C GLY A 19 29.51 -20.79 43.36
N LYS A 20 29.11 -21.68 42.44
CA LYS A 20 29.76 -22.95 42.12
C LYS A 20 29.14 -23.52 40.82
N ALA A 21 29.98 -24.18 40.04
CA ALA A 21 29.70 -24.70 38.71
C ALA A 21 28.58 -25.76 38.67
N CYS A 22 27.78 -25.74 37.60
CA CYS A 22 27.14 -26.93 37.04
C CYS A 22 26.76 -26.71 35.57
N SER A 23 27.40 -27.51 34.71
CA SER A 23 26.94 -28.12 33.44
C SER A 23 25.82 -27.47 32.61
N THR A 24 26.11 -27.31 31.32
CA THR A 24 25.18 -27.10 30.19
C THR A 24 24.14 -28.24 30.06
N PRO A 25 23.06 -28.00 29.30
CA PRO A 25 23.13 -28.44 27.90
C PRO A 25 22.69 -27.37 26.88
N PHE A 26 23.29 -27.52 25.71
CA PHE A 26 23.01 -26.94 24.40
C PHE A 26 21.56 -26.46 24.16
N TYR A 27 21.45 -25.20 23.73
CA TYR A 27 20.61 -24.84 22.58
C TYR A 27 21.39 -23.79 21.76
N ASP A 28 21.70 -24.18 20.53
CA ASP A 28 22.32 -23.38 19.48
C ASP A 28 21.20 -22.64 18.75
N ASP A 29 21.23 -21.31 18.80
CA ASP A 29 20.44 -20.43 17.93
C ASP A 29 21.36 -19.28 17.49
N SER A 30 22.19 -19.55 16.50
CA SER A 30 22.99 -18.55 15.79
C SER A 30 22.11 -17.68 14.88
N GLN A 31 21.34 -16.76 15.46
CA GLN A 31 20.90 -15.50 14.84
C GLN A 31 20.71 -14.45 15.95
N PRO A 32 21.36 -13.27 15.89
CA PRO A 32 21.09 -12.23 16.86
C PRO A 32 19.66 -11.73 16.67
N ILE A 33 18.80 -11.95 17.66
CA ILE A 33 17.57 -11.20 17.83
C ILE A 33 18.00 -9.75 18.04
N PHE A 34 17.93 -8.94 16.98
CA PHE A 34 17.97 -7.48 17.12
C PHE A 34 16.68 -7.06 17.84
N MET A 35 16.69 -7.14 19.17
CA MET A 35 15.84 -6.29 19.99
C MET A 35 16.34 -4.86 19.77
N HIS A 36 15.85 -4.22 18.71
CA HIS A 36 15.99 -2.78 18.56
C HIS A 36 15.23 -2.14 19.72
N TYR A 37 15.98 -1.63 20.70
CA TYR A 37 15.46 -0.65 21.63
C TYR A 37 15.04 0.57 20.80
N PHE A 38 13.73 0.75 20.65
CA PHE A 38 13.17 1.91 19.97
C PHE A 38 13.23 3.11 20.91
N CYS A 39 14.12 4.06 20.63
CA CYS A 39 14.10 5.36 21.29
C CYS A 39 12.89 6.15 20.77
N TRP A 40 12.04 6.62 21.70
CA TRP A 40 11.03 7.63 21.44
C TRP A 40 11.54 8.98 21.95
N PRO A 41 11.46 10.08 21.17
CA PRO A 41 10.90 10.20 19.81
C PRO A 41 11.75 9.51 18.73
N PRO A 42 11.18 9.16 17.56
CA PRO A 42 11.91 8.48 16.49
C PRO A 42 13.10 9.32 16.03
N GLU A 43 14.26 8.69 15.88
CA GLU A 43 15.43 9.33 15.29
C GLU A 43 15.15 9.74 13.82
N ALA A 44 15.89 10.73 13.34
CA ALA A 44 15.83 11.10 11.93
C ALA A 44 16.15 9.84 11.07
N PRO A 45 15.42 9.62 9.96
CA PRO A 45 15.56 8.40 9.19
C PRO A 45 17.01 8.21 8.69
N ASN A 46 17.61 7.07 9.07
CA ASN A 46 18.94 6.69 8.60
C ASN A 46 18.85 6.01 7.24
N TRP A 47 18.92 6.81 6.18
CA TRP A 47 18.80 6.36 4.79
C TRP A 47 19.93 5.45 4.31
N SER A 48 21.06 5.36 5.04
CA SER A 48 22.21 4.54 4.64
C SER A 48 21.94 3.02 4.61
N GLN A 49 20.82 2.59 5.20
CA GLN A 49 20.39 1.19 5.26
C GLN A 49 19.38 0.81 4.16
N ILE A 50 18.89 1.77 3.38
CA ILE A 50 17.92 1.51 2.31
C ILE A 50 18.65 1.56 0.96
N ASP A 51 18.49 0.47 0.20
CA ASP A 51 19.08 0.14 -1.11
C ASP A 51 19.91 1.26 -1.77
N LYS A 52 21.25 1.15 -1.68
CA LYS A 52 22.22 2.14 -2.20
C LYS A 52 22.22 2.27 -3.73
N ASN A 53 21.40 1.49 -4.44
CA ASN A 53 21.38 1.41 -5.90
C ASN A 53 20.29 2.27 -6.54
N VAL A 54 19.46 3.00 -5.77
CA VAL A 54 18.47 3.93 -6.33
C VAL A 54 19.05 5.35 -6.30
N PRO A 55 19.12 6.05 -7.44
CA PRO A 55 19.57 7.44 -7.48
C PRO A 55 18.73 8.33 -6.55
N LEU A 56 19.39 9.19 -5.77
CA LEU A 56 18.74 10.09 -4.81
C LEU A 56 17.90 11.20 -5.49
N ASP A 57 18.04 11.37 -6.80
CA ASP A 57 17.33 12.30 -7.67
C ASP A 57 16.15 11.65 -8.44
N ASP A 58 15.86 10.37 -8.18
CA ASP A 58 14.65 9.73 -8.71
C ASP A 58 13.40 10.42 -8.15
N ALA A 59 12.47 10.79 -9.02
CA ALA A 59 11.20 11.42 -8.67
C ALA A 59 10.42 10.62 -7.61
N HIS A 60 10.51 9.28 -7.65
CA HIS A 60 9.93 8.42 -6.60
C HIS A 60 10.56 8.72 -5.24
N CYS A 61 11.88 8.77 -5.17
CA CYS A 61 12.60 9.04 -3.93
C CYS A 61 12.23 10.39 -3.33
N VAL A 62 12.10 11.44 -4.16
CA VAL A 62 11.70 12.77 -3.70
C VAL A 62 10.29 12.75 -3.10
N VAL A 63 9.33 12.10 -3.76
CA VAL A 63 7.95 11.97 -3.26
C VAL A 63 7.91 11.16 -1.95
N GLU A 64 8.63 10.03 -1.89
CA GLU A 64 8.72 9.22 -0.67
C GLU A 64 9.31 10.00 0.50
N ASP A 65 10.37 10.79 0.26
CA ASP A 65 11.00 11.61 1.28
C ASP A 65 10.05 12.67 1.84
N LEU A 66 9.27 13.32 0.99
CA LEU A 66 8.27 14.28 1.42
C LEU A 66 7.20 13.62 2.31
N PHE A 67 6.79 12.40 1.99
CA PHE A 67 5.83 11.66 2.81
C PHE A 67 6.42 11.23 4.15
N ILE A 68 7.65 10.74 4.16
CA ILE A 68 8.32 10.35 5.40
C ILE A 68 8.51 11.57 6.31
N GLN A 69 8.90 12.72 5.74
CA GLN A 69 8.99 13.98 6.49
C GLN A 69 7.63 14.43 7.04
N ALA A 70 6.55 14.27 6.26
CA ALA A 70 5.20 14.62 6.71
C ALA A 70 4.78 13.77 7.93
N TYR A 71 5.03 12.46 7.88
CA TYR A 71 4.80 11.57 9.03
C TYR A 71 5.68 11.94 10.23
N HIS A 72 6.99 12.09 10.01
CA HIS A 72 7.93 12.43 11.08
C HIS A 72 7.50 13.70 11.81
N LYS A 73 7.06 14.73 11.06
CA LYS A 73 6.53 15.98 11.61
C LYS A 73 5.30 15.80 12.49
N GLN A 74 4.42 14.84 12.17
CA GLN A 74 3.27 14.55 13.05
C GLN A 74 3.70 13.74 14.27
N LEU A 75 4.56 12.73 14.10
CA LEU A 75 5.02 11.90 15.20
C LEU A 75 5.69 12.71 16.31
N ILE A 76 6.54 13.69 15.99
CA ILE A 76 7.18 14.55 17.01
C ILE A 76 6.20 15.42 17.81
N ARG A 77 4.96 15.59 17.34
CA ARG A 77 3.91 16.36 18.02
C ARG A 77 3.09 15.49 18.98
N LEU A 78 3.14 14.18 18.81
CA LEU A 78 2.39 13.24 19.63
C LEU A 78 3.04 13.10 21.01
N LYS A 79 2.20 12.93 22.03
CA LYS A 79 2.64 12.88 23.42
C LYS A 79 2.95 11.45 23.89
N SER A 80 2.50 10.45 23.14
CA SER A 80 2.64 9.05 23.52
C SER A 80 3.01 8.16 22.33
N ARG A 81 3.68 7.04 22.64
CA ARG A 81 3.96 5.98 21.68
C ARG A 81 2.68 5.31 21.18
N GLU A 82 1.66 5.22 22.01
CA GLU A 82 0.37 4.63 21.61
C GLU A 82 -0.28 5.44 20.49
N ASP A 83 -0.30 6.76 20.62
CA ASP A 83 -0.83 7.65 19.59
C ASP A 83 0.00 7.55 18.29
N ALA A 84 1.32 7.37 18.41
CA ALA A 84 2.20 7.18 17.27
C ALA A 84 1.90 5.89 16.51
N VAL A 85 1.70 4.78 17.24
CA VAL A 85 1.27 3.50 16.67
C VAL A 85 -0.10 3.62 16.01
N LYS A 86 -1.04 4.33 16.64
CA LYS A 86 -2.34 4.64 16.03
C LYS A 86 -2.16 5.44 14.74
N LEU A 87 -1.27 6.44 14.72
CA LEU A 87 -1.01 7.26 13.54
C LEU A 87 -0.56 6.46 12.33
N VAL A 88 0.45 5.61 12.49
CA VAL A 88 1.01 4.85 11.36
C VAL A 88 0.10 3.70 10.89
N ASN A 89 -0.88 3.32 11.70
CA ASN A 89 -1.87 2.28 11.37
C ASN A 89 -3.23 2.84 10.98
N ALA A 90 -3.43 4.15 11.05
CA ALA A 90 -4.68 4.77 10.65
C ALA A 90 -4.83 4.84 9.13
N PRO A 91 -6.08 4.94 8.63
CA PRO A 91 -6.35 5.18 7.23
C PRO A 91 -5.76 6.52 6.76
N ILE A 92 -5.16 6.53 5.57
CA ILE A 92 -4.46 7.69 4.99
C ILE A 92 -5.13 8.22 3.73
N SER A 93 -6.12 7.52 3.19
CA SER A 93 -6.82 7.90 1.96
C SER A 93 -8.28 7.47 2.04
N GLY A 94 -9.16 8.26 1.43
CA GLY A 94 -10.60 8.07 1.55
C GLY A 94 -11.11 8.76 2.80
N LYS A 95 -11.65 9.98 2.63
CA LYS A 95 -12.30 10.76 3.72
C LYS A 95 -13.67 10.21 4.10
N THR A 96 -13.84 8.90 3.98
CA THR A 96 -15.14 8.23 4.10
C THR A 96 -14.91 6.90 4.78
N GLU A 97 -15.90 6.43 5.53
CA GLU A 97 -15.94 5.06 6.06
C GLU A 97 -15.83 3.99 4.95
N LYS A 98 -16.00 4.39 3.69
CA LYS A 98 -16.02 3.53 2.51
C LYS A 98 -14.67 3.33 1.84
N ARG A 99 -13.53 3.88 2.32
CA ARG A 99 -12.16 3.58 1.83
C ARG A 99 -11.11 4.12 2.78
N GLY A 100 -9.97 3.43 2.86
CA GLY A 100 -9.01 3.70 3.93
C GLY A 100 -7.70 2.94 3.79
N ARG A 101 -6.82 3.23 2.83
CA ARG A 101 -5.51 2.55 2.83
C ARG A 101 -4.71 2.94 4.06
N HIS A 102 -4.12 1.98 4.74
CA HIS A 102 -3.12 2.23 5.78
C HIS A 102 -1.76 2.55 5.16
N LEU A 103 -0.83 3.05 5.97
CA LEU A 103 0.52 3.40 5.54
C LEU A 103 1.17 2.30 4.69
N LEU A 104 1.17 1.05 5.14
CA LEU A 104 1.85 -0.03 4.44
C LEU A 104 1.14 -0.48 3.17
N SER A 105 -0.20 -0.57 3.16
CA SER A 105 -0.94 -0.91 1.95
C SER A 105 -0.91 0.22 0.91
N PHE A 106 -0.87 1.49 1.35
CA PHE A 106 -0.60 2.63 0.48
C PHE A 106 0.81 2.61 -0.08
N SER A 107 1.82 2.35 0.75
CA SER A 107 3.22 2.34 0.33
C SER A 107 3.43 1.28 -0.75
N VAL A 108 2.95 0.06 -0.51
CA VAL A 108 3.00 -1.02 -1.49
C VAL A 108 2.21 -0.67 -2.75
N PHE A 109 0.99 -0.16 -2.61
CA PHE A 109 0.16 0.16 -3.77
C PHE A 109 0.81 1.18 -4.71
N ASN A 110 1.68 2.04 -4.18
CA ASN A 110 2.40 3.05 -4.95
C ASN A 110 3.89 2.70 -5.18
N GLY A 111 4.34 1.49 -4.84
CA GLY A 111 5.74 1.09 -5.01
C GLY A 111 6.75 1.81 -4.09
N PHE A 112 6.27 2.50 -3.03
CA PHE A 112 7.10 3.29 -2.12
C PHE A 112 7.80 2.42 -1.08
N ARG A 113 8.97 1.92 -1.45
CA ARG A 113 9.73 0.96 -0.62
C ARG A 113 10.34 1.62 0.62
N ARG A 114 10.83 2.86 0.50
CA ARG A 114 11.43 3.60 1.62
C ARG A 114 10.37 3.94 2.66
N LEU A 115 9.19 4.38 2.21
CA LEU A 115 8.05 4.64 3.08
C LEU A 115 7.56 3.37 3.78
N ALA A 116 7.52 2.23 3.07
CA ALA A 116 7.15 0.94 3.68
C ALA A 116 8.14 0.50 4.76
N HIS A 117 9.44 0.57 4.50
CA HIS A 117 10.49 0.30 5.50
C HIS A 117 10.38 1.24 6.69
N TRP A 118 10.20 2.53 6.43
CA TRP A 118 10.04 3.53 7.48
C TRP A 118 8.81 3.23 8.36
N GLY A 119 7.67 2.85 7.76
CA GLY A 119 6.46 2.49 8.49
C GLY A 119 6.66 1.30 9.44
N LEU A 120 7.31 0.22 8.98
CA LEU A 120 7.62 -0.94 9.83
C LEU A 120 8.53 -0.56 11.00
N ASN A 121 9.54 0.27 10.75
CA ASN A 121 10.42 0.80 11.80
C ASN A 121 9.67 1.71 12.80
N ASN A 122 8.46 2.14 12.49
CA ASN A 122 7.62 2.95 13.36
C ASN A 122 6.36 2.19 13.83
N ALA A 123 6.40 0.86 13.82
CA ALA A 123 5.35 -0.03 14.32
C ALA A 123 4.03 0.00 13.51
N ALA A 124 4.11 0.27 12.21
CA ALA A 124 3.02 -0.07 11.30
C ALA A 124 2.87 -1.59 11.22
N ASP A 125 1.64 -2.10 11.34
CA ASP A 125 1.30 -3.51 11.26
C ASP A 125 1.24 -3.93 9.79
N ILE A 126 2.19 -4.80 9.39
CA ILE A 126 2.27 -5.36 8.03
C ILE A 126 1.00 -6.09 7.60
N ASN A 127 0.26 -6.61 8.58
CA ASN A 127 -0.96 -7.34 8.35
C ASN A 127 -2.17 -6.43 8.31
N ALA A 128 -2.12 -5.18 8.79
CA ALA A 128 -3.27 -4.29 8.80
C ALA A 128 -3.87 -4.13 7.40
N GLY A 129 -5.09 -4.65 7.22
CA GLY A 129 -5.86 -4.51 6.00
C GLY A 129 -6.72 -3.25 6.06
N ASP A 130 -6.91 -2.58 4.93
CA ASP A 130 -7.91 -1.50 4.84
C ASP A 130 -9.34 -2.03 5.08
N LYS A 131 -10.36 -1.19 4.89
CA LYS A 131 -11.76 -1.59 5.03
C LYS A 131 -12.22 -2.69 4.06
N ASP A 132 -11.50 -2.98 2.97
CA ASP A 132 -11.71 -4.15 2.11
C ASP A 132 -10.73 -5.30 2.47
N ASN A 133 -10.18 -5.25 3.70
CA ASN A 133 -9.13 -6.09 4.24
C ASN A 133 -7.92 -6.21 3.31
N ALA A 134 -7.60 -5.15 2.56
CA ALA A 134 -6.48 -5.14 1.66
C ALA A 134 -5.18 -4.83 2.40
N THR A 135 -4.44 -5.89 2.69
CA THR A 135 -3.13 -5.83 3.36
C THR A 135 -2.02 -5.42 2.38
N ALA A 136 -0.84 -5.14 2.92
CA ALA A 136 0.37 -4.93 2.12
C ALA A 136 0.64 -6.11 1.17
N LEU A 137 0.47 -7.36 1.63
CA LEU A 137 0.67 -8.53 0.77
C LEU A 137 -0.35 -8.61 -0.36
N ARG A 138 -1.65 -8.42 -0.08
CA ARG A 138 -2.70 -8.42 -1.13
C ARG A 138 -2.42 -7.36 -2.18
N MET A 139 -2.10 -6.14 -1.76
CA MET A 139 -1.82 -5.04 -2.69
C MET A 139 -0.59 -5.33 -3.56
N SER A 140 0.43 -5.99 -2.99
CA SER A 140 1.62 -6.40 -3.76
C SER A 140 1.24 -7.36 -4.87
N ILE A 141 0.43 -8.38 -4.55
CA ILE A 141 -0.02 -9.38 -5.52
C ILE A 141 -0.93 -8.74 -6.58
N GLY A 142 -1.89 -7.91 -6.17
CA GLY A 142 -2.86 -7.29 -7.08
C GLY A 142 -2.26 -6.29 -8.06
N ASN A 143 -1.10 -5.74 -7.72
CA ASN A 143 -0.34 -4.84 -8.59
C ASN A 143 0.86 -5.53 -9.26
N SER A 144 0.99 -6.86 -9.16
CA SER A 144 2.10 -7.65 -9.70
C SER A 144 3.49 -7.13 -9.28
N LEU A 145 3.62 -6.77 -8.01
CA LEU A 145 4.86 -6.27 -7.40
C LEU A 145 5.59 -7.38 -6.64
N ASP A 146 6.26 -8.27 -7.37
CA ASP A 146 7.00 -9.40 -6.79
C ASP A 146 7.98 -8.98 -5.68
N TYR A 147 8.65 -7.84 -5.87
CA TYR A 147 9.58 -7.31 -4.87
C TYR A 147 8.88 -6.83 -3.59
N MET A 148 7.67 -6.24 -3.70
CA MET A 148 6.87 -5.84 -2.53
C MET A 148 6.23 -7.05 -1.85
N ALA A 149 5.81 -8.06 -2.60
CA ALA A 149 5.29 -9.30 -2.04
C ALA A 149 6.39 -10.01 -1.22
N THR A 150 7.61 -10.05 -1.77
CA THR A 150 8.79 -10.56 -1.07
C THR A 150 9.10 -9.74 0.18
N PHE A 151 9.08 -8.41 0.07
CA PHE A 151 9.26 -7.52 1.22
C PHE A 151 8.22 -7.78 2.32
N ALA A 152 6.94 -7.89 1.96
CA ALA A 152 5.87 -8.11 2.93
C ALA A 152 6.06 -9.44 3.68
N LEU A 153 6.32 -10.55 2.97
CA LEU A 153 6.51 -11.86 3.59
C LEU A 153 7.76 -11.94 4.47
N LYS A 154 8.88 -11.34 4.04
CA LYS A 154 10.09 -11.24 4.86
C LYS A 154 9.83 -10.51 6.18
N ASN A 155 8.93 -9.54 6.15
CA ASN A 155 8.49 -8.78 7.32
C ASN A 155 7.24 -9.39 7.99
N LYS A 156 7.01 -10.69 7.84
CA LYS A 156 5.96 -11.46 8.55
C LYS A 156 4.52 -11.10 8.16
N ALA A 157 4.30 -10.66 6.92
CA ALA A 157 2.96 -10.69 6.35
C ALA A 157 2.41 -12.11 6.33
N ASN A 158 1.17 -12.29 6.76
CA ASN A 158 0.50 -13.57 6.82
C ASN A 158 -0.12 -13.92 5.44
N PRO A 159 0.37 -14.95 4.75
CA PRO A 159 -0.17 -15.36 3.44
C PRO A 159 -1.59 -15.95 3.51
N ASN A 160 -2.02 -16.37 4.70
CA ASN A 160 -3.30 -17.03 4.95
C ASN A 160 -4.39 -16.07 5.41
N ARG A 161 -4.09 -14.76 5.46
CA ARG A 161 -5.08 -13.75 5.80
C ARG A 161 -6.10 -13.65 4.66
N VAL A 162 -7.38 -13.74 5.02
CA VAL A 162 -8.47 -13.55 4.08
C VAL A 162 -8.57 -12.08 3.71
N PHE A 163 -8.97 -11.80 2.49
CA PHE A 163 -9.08 -10.48 1.92
C PHE A 163 -10.51 -10.24 1.42
N GLY A 164 -10.86 -8.96 1.23
CA GLY A 164 -12.15 -8.56 0.70
C GLY A 164 -13.17 -8.23 1.79
N GLN A 165 -14.41 -7.99 1.35
CA GLN A 165 -15.54 -7.69 2.22
C GLN A 165 -15.92 -8.93 3.06
N PRO A 166 -16.61 -8.77 4.20
CA PRO A 166 -17.15 -9.88 4.97
C PRO A 166 -17.91 -10.88 4.07
N GLY A 167 -17.60 -12.18 4.20
CA GLY A 167 -18.17 -13.24 3.37
C GLY A 167 -17.31 -13.66 2.17
N HIS A 168 -16.29 -12.88 1.79
CA HIS A 168 -15.23 -13.36 0.91
C HIS A 168 -14.27 -14.28 1.67
N GLN A 169 -13.71 -15.28 0.98
CA GLN A 169 -12.67 -16.18 1.49
C GLN A 169 -11.38 -16.08 0.66
N ASP A 170 -11.19 -14.98 -0.06
CA ASP A 170 -10.04 -14.79 -0.94
C ASP A 170 -8.75 -14.69 -0.10
N THR A 171 -7.79 -15.60 -0.28
CA THR A 171 -6.46 -15.51 0.35
C THR A 171 -5.40 -15.07 -0.67
N ALA A 172 -4.13 -15.05 -0.28
CA ALA A 172 -3.04 -14.82 -1.24
C ALA A 172 -3.09 -15.82 -2.39
N LEU A 173 -3.30 -17.11 -2.12
CA LEU A 173 -3.37 -18.14 -3.16
C LEU A 173 -4.62 -18.00 -4.05
N SER A 174 -5.79 -17.67 -3.47
CA SER A 174 -7.00 -17.41 -4.27
C SER A 174 -6.81 -16.20 -5.20
N ALA A 175 -6.14 -15.15 -4.70
CA ALA A 175 -5.84 -13.96 -5.48
C ALA A 175 -4.90 -14.27 -6.65
N LEU A 176 -3.87 -15.11 -6.44
CA LEU A 176 -2.97 -15.54 -7.51
C LEU A 176 -3.71 -16.30 -8.61
N LEU A 177 -4.63 -17.21 -8.25
CA LEU A 177 -5.47 -17.92 -9.23
C LEU A 177 -6.35 -16.94 -10.03
N LYS A 178 -7.07 -16.08 -9.32
CA LYS A 178 -7.99 -15.12 -9.92
C LYS A 178 -7.32 -14.16 -10.88
N TRP A 179 -6.09 -13.74 -10.57
CA TRP A 179 -5.32 -12.80 -11.38
C TRP A 179 -4.31 -13.48 -12.30
N LYS A 180 -4.33 -14.82 -12.40
CA LYS A 180 -3.45 -15.61 -13.27
C LYS A 180 -1.98 -15.23 -13.09
N SER A 181 -1.56 -15.09 -11.84
CA SER A 181 -0.24 -14.62 -11.47
C SER A 181 0.87 -15.62 -11.87
N PRO A 182 2.11 -15.15 -12.06
CA PRO A 182 3.23 -16.01 -12.44
C PRO A 182 3.56 -17.07 -11.37
N LEU A 183 4.19 -18.17 -11.82
CA LEU A 183 4.59 -19.31 -10.97
C LEU A 183 5.52 -18.86 -9.83
N SER A 184 6.34 -17.83 -10.06
CA SER A 184 7.22 -17.22 -9.06
C SER A 184 6.46 -16.75 -7.82
N LEU A 185 5.28 -16.16 -7.97
CA LEU A 185 4.46 -15.71 -6.85
C LEU A 185 3.81 -16.88 -6.12
N PHE A 186 3.35 -17.92 -6.83
CA PHE A 186 2.89 -19.14 -6.17
C PHE A 186 3.98 -19.77 -5.31
N ARG A 187 5.19 -19.92 -5.88
CA ARG A 187 6.37 -20.40 -5.15
C ARG A 187 6.60 -19.59 -3.89
N LEU A 188 6.60 -18.27 -4.03
CA LEU A 188 6.83 -17.34 -2.92
C LEU A 188 5.79 -17.51 -1.80
N ILE A 189 4.49 -17.55 -2.14
CA ILE A 189 3.41 -17.69 -1.15
C ILE A 189 3.43 -19.07 -0.49
N ILE A 190 3.57 -20.16 -1.25
CA ILE A 190 3.58 -21.54 -0.73
C ILE A 190 4.78 -21.75 0.20
N THR A 191 5.95 -21.26 -0.19
CA THR A 191 7.17 -21.34 0.63
C THR A 191 7.04 -20.56 1.93
N ALA A 192 6.27 -19.47 1.93
CA ALA A 192 5.98 -18.69 3.14
C ALA A 192 4.89 -19.31 4.04
N GLY A 193 4.48 -20.56 3.78
CA GLY A 193 3.45 -21.25 4.56
C GLY A 193 2.03 -20.91 4.13
N GLY A 194 1.83 -20.49 2.86
CA GLY A 194 0.52 -20.33 2.26
C GLY A 194 -0.24 -21.66 2.25
N LYS A 195 -1.51 -21.61 2.64
CA LYS A 195 -2.42 -22.76 2.80
C LYS A 195 -3.58 -22.65 1.84
N ALA A 196 -4.05 -23.78 1.33
CA ALA A 196 -5.32 -23.84 0.65
C ALA A 196 -6.46 -23.61 1.64
N ASN A 197 -7.62 -23.18 1.13
CA ASN A 197 -8.79 -22.93 1.99
C ASN A 197 -9.40 -24.29 2.40
N ASP A 198 -9.51 -25.18 1.43
CA ASP A 198 -10.12 -26.51 1.54
C ASP A 198 -9.53 -27.44 0.45
N PRO A 199 -9.91 -28.73 0.41
CA PRO A 199 -9.44 -29.66 -0.61
C PRO A 199 -9.79 -29.27 -2.05
N LEU A 200 -10.90 -28.56 -2.28
CA LEU A 200 -11.28 -28.10 -3.61
C LEU A 200 -10.32 -27.00 -4.09
N HIS A 201 -10.08 -25.99 -3.25
CA HIS A 201 -9.11 -24.93 -3.54
C HIS A 201 -7.70 -25.48 -3.77
N LEU A 202 -7.28 -26.50 -2.99
CA LEU A 202 -6.01 -27.21 -3.24
C LEU A 202 -5.95 -27.81 -4.64
N ASN A 203 -7.01 -28.50 -5.05
CA ASN A 203 -7.09 -29.14 -6.37
C ASN A 203 -7.08 -28.09 -7.50
N GLU A 204 -7.76 -26.96 -7.31
CA GLU A 204 -7.74 -25.83 -8.26
C GLU A 204 -6.33 -25.26 -8.42
N ILE A 205 -5.62 -25.00 -7.32
CA ILE A 205 -4.23 -24.53 -7.35
C ILE A 205 -3.34 -25.57 -8.04
N ALA A 206 -3.46 -26.84 -7.67
CA ALA A 206 -2.64 -27.91 -8.24
C ALA A 206 -2.86 -28.07 -9.76
N ALA A 207 -4.12 -28.02 -10.21
CA ALA A 207 -4.44 -28.05 -11.63
C ALA A 207 -3.85 -26.84 -12.38
N HIS A 208 -3.95 -25.65 -11.79
CA HIS A 208 -3.38 -24.43 -12.36
C HIS A 208 -1.85 -24.52 -12.47
N LEU A 209 -1.14 -24.93 -11.41
CA LEU A 209 0.32 -25.07 -11.41
C LEU A 209 0.80 -26.07 -12.47
N ARG A 210 0.11 -27.20 -12.62
CA ARG A 210 0.42 -28.19 -13.68
C ARG A 210 0.17 -27.63 -15.08
N LEU A 211 -0.88 -26.83 -15.26
CA LEU A 211 -1.15 -26.17 -16.53
C LEU A 211 -0.05 -25.16 -16.89
N MET A 212 0.42 -24.36 -15.92
CA MET A 212 1.53 -23.41 -16.13
C MET A 212 2.83 -24.11 -16.49
N ALA A 213 3.06 -25.30 -15.94
CA ALA A 213 4.22 -26.13 -16.19
C ALA A 213 4.09 -27.04 -17.44
N ALA A 214 2.96 -26.98 -18.15
CA ALA A 214 2.72 -27.85 -19.29
C ALA A 214 3.84 -27.71 -20.33
N ASN A 215 4.32 -28.85 -20.84
CA ASN A 215 5.38 -28.92 -21.86
C ASN A 215 6.78 -28.44 -21.40
N ASN A 216 7.02 -28.26 -20.09
CA ASN A 216 8.35 -27.96 -19.55
C ASN A 216 8.67 -28.88 -18.36
N ALA A 217 9.50 -29.90 -18.59
CA ALA A 217 9.84 -30.90 -17.57
C ALA A 217 10.47 -30.29 -16.29
N SER A 218 11.26 -29.22 -16.42
CA SER A 218 11.84 -28.54 -15.26
C SER A 218 10.76 -27.83 -14.43
N LEU A 219 9.80 -27.18 -15.09
CA LEU A 219 8.68 -26.53 -14.40
C LEU A 219 7.69 -27.56 -13.84
N GLN A 220 7.56 -28.74 -14.45
CA GLN A 220 6.71 -29.82 -13.94
C GLN A 220 7.21 -30.32 -12.59
N ALA A 221 8.51 -30.60 -12.49
CA ALA A 221 9.12 -31.00 -11.22
C ALA A 221 8.94 -29.93 -10.13
N GLU A 222 9.07 -28.64 -10.49
CA GLU A 222 8.81 -27.54 -9.57
C GLU A 222 7.34 -27.47 -9.14
N ALA A 223 6.40 -27.55 -10.08
CA ALA A 223 4.97 -27.54 -9.80
C ALA A 223 4.57 -28.69 -8.87
N ASP A 224 5.04 -29.92 -9.13
CA ASP A 224 4.77 -31.07 -8.26
C ASP A 224 5.38 -30.89 -6.86
N SER A 225 6.58 -30.32 -6.75
CA SER A 225 7.18 -29.96 -5.47
C SER A 225 6.34 -28.93 -4.71
N LEU A 226 5.83 -27.91 -5.38
CA LEU A 226 4.96 -26.88 -4.78
C LEU A 226 3.63 -27.47 -4.34
N ILE A 227 3.04 -28.39 -5.11
CA ILE A 227 1.80 -29.08 -4.75
C ILE A 227 2.00 -29.94 -3.51
N ALA A 228 3.11 -30.67 -3.43
CA ALA A 228 3.45 -31.47 -2.25
C ALA A 228 3.63 -30.57 -1.01
N GLN A 229 4.33 -29.45 -1.15
CA GLN A 229 4.52 -28.49 -0.06
C GLN A 229 3.20 -27.85 0.38
N LEU A 230 2.35 -27.41 -0.56
CA LEU A 230 1.04 -26.86 -0.26
C LEU A 230 0.15 -27.88 0.46
N THR A 231 0.19 -29.15 0.06
CA THR A 231 -0.51 -30.24 0.75
C THR A 231 0.00 -30.39 2.18
N ALA A 232 1.31 -30.33 2.39
CA ALA A 232 1.92 -30.42 3.73
C ALA A 232 1.60 -29.21 4.62
N ASN A 233 1.43 -28.01 4.04
CA ASN A 233 1.03 -26.81 4.78
C ASN A 233 -0.39 -26.94 5.37
N GLY A 234 -1.22 -27.86 4.85
CA GLY A 234 -2.59 -28.10 5.30
C GLY A 234 -3.56 -27.00 4.85
N PHE A 235 -4.67 -26.90 5.59
CA PHE A 235 -5.77 -25.98 5.28
C PHE A 235 -5.86 -24.85 6.30
N ILE A 236 -6.55 -23.77 5.92
CA ILE A 236 -6.87 -22.68 6.83
C ILE A 236 -7.95 -23.16 7.80
N GLU A 237 -7.64 -23.17 9.09
CA GLU A 237 -8.58 -23.61 10.13
C GLU A 237 -9.63 -22.53 10.42
N GLU A 238 -9.21 -21.26 10.54
CA GLU A 238 -10.12 -20.13 10.74
C GLU A 238 -9.65 -18.87 9.98
N PRO A 239 -10.55 -18.17 9.26
CA PRO A 239 -10.27 -16.88 8.66
C PRO A 239 -9.87 -15.83 9.71
N ILE A 240 -8.69 -15.24 9.55
CA ILE A 240 -8.30 -14.09 10.38
C ILE A 240 -8.87 -12.82 9.75
N VAL A 241 -9.94 -12.30 10.36
CA VAL A 241 -10.57 -11.02 9.99
C VAL A 241 -10.11 -9.95 10.98
N THR A 242 -9.80 -8.74 10.51
CA THR A 242 -9.59 -7.59 11.41
C THR A 242 -10.72 -6.60 11.29
N ALA A 243 -10.99 -5.91 12.40
CA ALA A 243 -11.79 -4.70 12.37
C ALA A 243 -11.09 -3.64 11.49
N PRO A 244 -11.86 -2.80 10.77
CA PRO A 244 -11.33 -1.58 10.17
C PRO A 244 -10.65 -0.72 11.24
N ALA A 245 -9.54 -0.08 10.90
CA ALA A 245 -8.90 0.87 11.80
C ALA A 245 -9.77 2.12 11.96
N GLU A 246 -9.68 2.73 13.14
CA GLU A 246 -10.36 3.98 13.44
C GLU A 246 -9.74 5.13 12.63
N LEU A 247 -10.58 6.07 12.19
CA LEU A 247 -10.10 7.35 11.66
C LEU A 247 -9.54 8.18 12.83
N ILE A 248 -8.42 8.85 12.59
CA ILE A 248 -7.78 9.68 13.60
C ILE A 248 -7.53 11.09 13.06
N GLU A 249 -7.29 12.02 13.97
CA GLU A 249 -6.73 13.34 13.65
C GLU A 249 -5.24 13.39 14.07
N PRO A 250 -4.33 13.90 13.21
CA PRO A 250 -4.61 14.48 11.89
C PRO A 250 -4.86 13.43 10.79
N ASP A 251 -5.72 13.76 9.83
CA ASP A 251 -5.83 13.00 8.57
C ASP A 251 -4.50 13.05 7.81
N MET A 252 -3.82 11.90 7.71
CA MET A 252 -2.52 11.83 7.07
C MET A 252 -2.61 12.08 5.56
N GLY A 253 -3.73 11.77 4.89
CA GLY A 253 -3.92 12.07 3.48
C GLY A 253 -3.77 13.56 3.17
N ASP A 254 -4.40 14.40 3.98
CA ASP A 254 -4.28 15.85 3.90
C ASP A 254 -2.87 16.34 4.26
N GLN A 255 -2.17 15.69 5.20
CA GLN A 255 -0.78 16.02 5.49
C GLN A 255 0.16 15.68 4.33
N LEU A 256 -0.06 14.54 3.66
CA LEU A 256 0.71 14.11 2.50
C LEU A 256 0.45 15.03 1.28
N ASP A 257 -0.80 15.35 0.99
CA ASP A 257 -1.18 16.31 -0.06
C ASP A 257 -0.53 17.68 0.19
N ASN A 258 -0.62 18.18 1.42
CA ASN A 258 -0.01 19.47 1.79
C ASN A 258 1.52 19.48 1.67
N ALA A 259 2.18 18.34 1.93
CA ALA A 259 3.63 18.23 1.78
C ALA A 259 4.05 18.36 0.31
N LEU A 260 3.37 17.65 -0.60
CA LEU A 260 3.60 17.75 -2.04
C LEU A 260 3.31 19.16 -2.57
N TYR A 261 2.17 19.72 -2.20
CA TYR A 261 1.78 21.08 -2.57
C TYR A 261 2.85 22.11 -2.19
N ARG A 262 3.34 22.07 -0.95
CA ARG A 262 4.41 22.97 -0.47
C ARG A 262 5.72 22.74 -1.18
N ALA A 263 6.07 21.49 -1.47
CA ALA A 263 7.30 21.16 -2.18
C ALA A 263 7.29 21.69 -3.63
N MET A 264 6.15 21.62 -4.32
CA MET A 264 5.99 22.21 -5.65
C MET A 264 6.09 23.74 -5.62
N MET A 265 5.45 24.40 -4.66
CA MET A 265 5.55 25.87 -4.51
C MET A 265 6.97 26.33 -4.19
N ALA A 266 7.71 25.54 -3.42
CA ALA A 266 9.09 25.86 -3.03
C ALA A 266 10.12 25.47 -4.11
N GLY A 267 9.71 24.84 -5.21
CA GLY A 267 10.62 24.33 -6.25
C GLY A 267 11.44 23.11 -5.84
N VAL A 268 11.13 22.48 -4.70
CA VAL A 268 11.75 21.22 -4.25
C VAL A 268 11.28 20.07 -5.14
N LEU A 269 9.98 20.03 -5.46
CA LEU A 269 9.42 19.12 -6.44
C LEU A 269 9.28 19.87 -7.77
N THR A 270 10.27 19.70 -8.66
CA THR A 270 10.38 20.40 -9.95
C THR A 270 9.45 19.79 -11.00
N PRO A 271 9.19 20.51 -12.12
CA PRO A 271 8.53 19.94 -13.29
C PRO A 271 9.17 18.63 -13.76
N ASP A 272 10.49 18.57 -13.89
CA ASP A 272 11.21 17.36 -14.32
C ASP A 272 10.97 16.17 -13.38
N HIS A 273 10.92 16.40 -12.06
CA HIS A 273 10.54 15.34 -11.12
C HIS A 273 9.10 14.86 -11.38
N MET A 274 8.15 15.78 -11.58
CA MET A 274 6.75 15.41 -11.82
C MET A 274 6.56 14.69 -13.16
N ASP A 275 7.24 15.12 -14.21
CA ASP A 275 7.12 14.56 -15.56
C ASP A 275 7.80 13.18 -15.68
N SER A 276 8.86 12.95 -14.89
CA SER A 276 9.53 11.65 -14.81
C SER A 276 8.87 10.67 -13.83
N PHE A 277 8.01 11.14 -12.93
CA PHE A 277 7.32 10.29 -11.96
C PHE A 277 6.34 9.32 -12.66
N LYS A 278 6.52 8.02 -12.43
CA LYS A 278 5.62 6.98 -12.93
C LYS A 278 5.39 5.86 -11.93
N VAL A 279 4.15 5.59 -11.58
CA VAL A 279 3.78 4.48 -10.69
C VAL A 279 2.77 3.58 -11.36
N HIS A 280 3.15 2.33 -11.68
CA HIS A 280 2.28 1.38 -12.39
C HIS A 280 1.67 1.91 -13.70
N GLY A 281 2.48 2.59 -14.52
CA GLY A 281 2.00 3.23 -15.76
C GLY A 281 1.22 4.54 -15.54
N LYS A 282 0.98 4.94 -14.29
CA LYS A 282 0.30 6.19 -13.95
C LYS A 282 1.30 7.31 -13.80
N TRP A 283 1.02 8.42 -14.47
CA TRP A 283 1.82 9.64 -14.36
C TRP A 283 1.45 10.38 -13.08
N TYR A 284 2.22 11.41 -12.75
CA TYR A 284 2.09 12.14 -11.50
C TYR A 284 0.67 12.64 -11.23
N GLU A 285 -0.01 13.23 -12.23
CA GLU A 285 -1.37 13.75 -12.07
C GLU A 285 -2.39 12.63 -11.81
N HIS A 286 -2.21 11.46 -12.45
CA HIS A 286 -3.05 10.29 -12.20
C HIS A 286 -2.81 9.74 -10.78
N PHE A 287 -1.56 9.75 -10.32
CA PHE A 287 -1.21 9.40 -8.94
C PHE A 287 -1.87 10.36 -7.94
N LEU A 288 -1.80 11.67 -8.16
CA LEU A 288 -2.46 12.67 -7.31
C LEU A 288 -3.98 12.50 -7.31
N ALA A 289 -4.57 12.34 -8.49
CA ALA A 289 -6.02 12.17 -8.65
C ALA A 289 -6.52 10.90 -7.96
N PHE A 290 -5.85 9.77 -8.16
CA PHE A 290 -6.26 8.49 -7.60
C PHE A 290 -6.15 8.45 -6.07
N ASN A 291 -5.16 9.13 -5.50
CA ASN A 291 -4.97 9.19 -4.04
C ASN A 291 -5.73 10.36 -3.39
N GLY A 292 -6.46 11.18 -4.16
CA GLY A 292 -7.29 12.25 -3.64
C GLY A 292 -6.51 13.48 -3.18
N PHE A 293 -5.29 13.69 -3.69
CA PHE A 293 -4.43 14.83 -3.37
C PHE A 293 -4.84 16.09 -4.16
N SER A 294 -6.02 16.60 -3.80
CA SER A 294 -6.72 17.67 -4.52
C SER A 294 -5.95 19.00 -4.56
N SER A 295 -5.22 19.35 -3.50
CA SER A 295 -4.48 20.62 -3.43
C SER A 295 -3.29 20.59 -4.38
N SER A 296 -2.53 19.49 -4.33
CA SER A 296 -1.40 19.24 -5.22
C SER A 296 -1.85 19.16 -6.68
N LEU A 297 -2.91 18.40 -6.97
CA LEU A 297 -3.43 18.27 -8.33
C LEU A 297 -3.89 19.63 -8.87
N SER A 298 -4.58 20.40 -8.03
CA SER A 298 -5.07 21.71 -8.42
C SER A 298 -3.95 22.72 -8.67
N TYR A 299 -2.85 22.66 -7.92
CA TYR A 299 -1.67 23.48 -8.18
C TYR A 299 -1.03 23.08 -9.51
N ARG A 300 -0.73 21.78 -9.67
CA ARG A 300 -0.07 21.26 -10.87
C ARG A 300 -0.83 21.62 -12.15
N LEU A 301 -2.14 21.38 -12.21
CA LEU A 301 -2.93 21.69 -13.40
C LEU A 301 -3.05 23.21 -13.67
N ARG A 302 -2.98 24.07 -12.64
CA ARG A 302 -3.05 25.53 -12.81
C ARG A 302 -1.73 26.16 -13.26
N THR A 303 -0.60 25.50 -13.03
CA THR A 303 0.72 25.98 -13.43
C THR A 303 1.11 25.56 -14.85
N LEU A 304 0.36 24.66 -15.46
CA LEU A 304 0.56 24.24 -16.85
C LEU A 304 -0.14 25.19 -17.82
N PRO A 305 0.33 25.29 -19.09
CA PRO A 305 -0.47 25.85 -20.18
C PRO A 305 -1.85 25.20 -20.24
N GLN A 306 -2.89 26.00 -20.53
CA GLN A 306 -4.28 25.53 -20.48
C GLN A 306 -4.54 24.33 -21.39
N ASP A 307 -3.99 24.34 -22.60
CA ASP A 307 -4.17 23.24 -23.56
C ASP A 307 -3.47 21.96 -23.09
N GLU A 308 -2.31 22.09 -22.44
CA GLU A 308 -1.58 20.96 -21.87
C GLU A 308 -2.32 20.36 -20.67
N ALA A 309 -2.81 21.19 -19.75
CA ALA A 309 -3.62 20.73 -18.62
C ALA A 309 -4.88 19.98 -19.10
N LYS A 310 -5.52 20.48 -20.17
CA LYS A 310 -6.66 19.81 -20.79
C LYS A 310 -6.28 18.45 -21.38
N ILE A 311 -5.18 18.37 -22.13
CA ILE A 311 -4.67 17.11 -22.68
C ILE A 311 -4.43 16.09 -21.57
N ILE A 312 -3.76 16.48 -20.48
CA ILE A 312 -3.47 15.59 -19.35
C ILE A 312 -4.76 15.09 -18.68
N VAL A 313 -5.76 15.97 -18.50
CA VAL A 313 -7.05 15.59 -17.90
C VAL A 313 -7.81 14.57 -18.75
N GLU A 314 -7.73 14.70 -20.07
CA GLU A 314 -8.46 13.85 -21.02
C GLU A 314 -7.70 12.58 -21.41
N ALA A 315 -6.37 12.56 -21.22
CA ALA A 315 -5.50 11.43 -21.48
C ALA A 315 -5.82 10.25 -20.54
N ARG A 316 -5.61 9.03 -21.05
CA ARG A 316 -5.80 7.79 -20.29
C ARG A 316 -4.46 7.19 -19.91
N ASP A 317 -4.38 6.67 -18.69
CA ASP A 317 -3.28 5.81 -18.25
C ASP A 317 -3.33 4.42 -18.91
N ASP A 318 -2.29 3.62 -18.65
CA ASP A 318 -2.17 2.25 -19.19
C ASP A 318 -3.28 1.31 -18.71
N THR A 319 -4.10 1.72 -17.74
CA THR A 319 -5.25 0.98 -17.22
C THR A 319 -6.59 1.49 -17.77
N GLY A 320 -6.54 2.40 -18.75
CA GLY A 320 -7.69 2.99 -19.43
C GLY A 320 -8.41 4.08 -18.64
N ASN A 321 -7.89 4.47 -17.47
CA ASN A 321 -8.48 5.53 -16.67
C ASN A 321 -7.97 6.88 -17.15
N ASP A 322 -8.88 7.81 -17.39
CA ASP A 322 -8.51 9.22 -17.41
C ASP A 322 -8.47 9.80 -15.98
N LEU A 323 -8.14 11.08 -15.88
CA LEU A 323 -8.04 11.78 -14.61
C LEU A 323 -9.38 11.87 -13.87
N LEU A 324 -10.51 11.95 -14.60
CA LEU A 324 -11.83 11.98 -13.99
C LEU A 324 -12.17 10.64 -13.34
N LEU A 325 -11.85 9.53 -14.01
CA LEU A 325 -12.04 8.20 -13.45
C LEU A 325 -11.13 7.93 -12.25
N ALA A 326 -9.87 8.36 -12.32
CA ALA A 326 -8.96 8.31 -11.18
C ALA A 326 -9.52 9.11 -9.98
N ALA A 327 -10.01 10.32 -10.22
CA ALA A 327 -10.60 11.18 -9.20
C ALA A 327 -11.87 10.57 -8.59
N ILE A 328 -12.78 9.97 -9.39
CA ILE A 328 -13.97 9.29 -8.88
C ILE A 328 -13.58 8.11 -7.98
N LYS A 329 -12.58 7.32 -8.42
CA LYS A 329 -12.07 6.19 -7.64
C LYS A 329 -11.44 6.64 -6.32
N SER A 330 -10.89 7.85 -6.23
CA SER A 330 -10.36 8.38 -4.96
C SER A 330 -11.42 8.59 -3.88
N LEU A 331 -12.70 8.69 -4.26
CA LEU A 331 -13.82 9.06 -3.38
C LEU A 331 -13.71 10.48 -2.78
N ASN A 332 -12.81 11.31 -3.30
CA ASN A 332 -12.65 12.69 -2.90
C ASN A 332 -13.37 13.63 -3.88
N ILE A 333 -14.43 14.28 -3.40
CA ILE A 333 -15.21 15.23 -4.21
C ILE A 333 -14.40 16.43 -4.67
N ASP A 334 -13.44 16.90 -3.87
CA ASP A 334 -12.62 18.06 -4.22
C ASP A 334 -11.72 17.73 -5.40
N THR A 335 -11.16 16.53 -5.44
CA THR A 335 -10.40 16.04 -6.59
C THR A 335 -11.26 15.95 -7.85
N VAL A 336 -12.48 15.40 -7.76
CA VAL A 336 -13.42 15.36 -8.89
C VAL A 336 -13.73 16.77 -9.40
N ARG A 337 -13.94 17.73 -8.49
CA ARG A 337 -14.20 19.12 -8.83
C ARG A 337 -13.00 19.78 -9.52
N VAL A 338 -11.77 19.50 -9.06
CA VAL A 338 -10.55 20.01 -9.69
C VAL A 338 -10.46 19.56 -11.15
N VAL A 339 -10.70 18.27 -11.40
CA VAL A 339 -10.65 17.72 -12.77
C VAL A 339 -11.74 18.33 -13.66
N LEU A 340 -12.99 18.34 -13.20
CA LEU A 340 -14.13 18.84 -13.99
C LEU A 340 -14.07 20.34 -14.30
N LYS A 341 -13.33 21.13 -13.50
CA LYS A 341 -13.06 22.54 -13.79
C LYS A 341 -12.12 22.75 -14.97
N VAL A 342 -11.25 21.78 -15.25
CA VAL A 342 -10.32 21.84 -16.38
C VAL A 342 -10.97 21.28 -17.65
N SER A 343 -11.58 20.09 -17.56
CA SER A 343 -12.37 19.53 -18.66
C SER A 343 -13.43 18.55 -18.17
N SER A 344 -14.56 18.55 -18.87
CA SER A 344 -15.64 17.57 -18.73
C SER A 344 -15.86 16.76 -20.00
N ALA A 345 -14.92 16.76 -20.96
CA ALA A 345 -15.09 16.10 -22.25
C ALA A 345 -15.40 14.60 -22.11
N ASN A 346 -14.81 13.93 -21.13
CA ASN A 346 -14.98 12.50 -20.90
C ASN A 346 -16.14 12.15 -19.94
N ILE A 347 -17.00 13.11 -19.54
CA ILE A 347 -18.04 12.89 -18.51
C ILE A 347 -19.02 11.74 -18.83
N ASN A 348 -19.22 11.44 -20.12
CA ASN A 348 -20.04 10.32 -20.61
C ASN A 348 -19.23 9.32 -21.45
N ALA A 349 -17.92 9.50 -21.59
CA ALA A 349 -17.09 8.61 -22.40
C ALA A 349 -16.88 7.29 -21.64
N PRO A 350 -17.23 6.13 -22.23
CA PRO A 350 -16.92 4.85 -21.59
C PRO A 350 -15.41 4.60 -21.60
N VAL A 351 -14.94 3.77 -20.67
CA VAL A 351 -13.61 3.17 -20.77
C VAL A 351 -13.55 2.27 -22.01
N PRO A 352 -12.47 2.32 -22.82
CA PRO A 352 -12.28 1.43 -23.96
C PRO A 352 -12.49 -0.02 -23.56
N GLN A 353 -13.06 -0.79 -24.49
CA GLN A 353 -13.21 -2.22 -24.28
C GLN A 353 -11.84 -2.88 -24.35
N HIS A 354 -11.35 -3.37 -23.22
CA HIS A 354 -10.08 -4.08 -23.14
C HIS A 354 -10.15 -5.15 -22.03
N PRO A 355 -9.70 -6.39 -22.30
CA PRO A 355 -9.82 -7.49 -21.34
C PRO A 355 -9.12 -7.23 -20.01
N ASP A 356 -8.04 -6.45 -20.02
CA ASP A 356 -7.25 -6.14 -18.83
C ASP A 356 -7.74 -4.89 -18.07
N TYR A 357 -8.74 -4.16 -18.61
CA TYR A 357 -9.25 -2.96 -17.95
C TYR A 357 -10.32 -3.31 -16.94
N TYR A 358 -10.06 -3.04 -15.65
CA TYR A 358 -11.00 -3.26 -14.56
C TYR A 358 -12.37 -2.55 -14.76
N SER A 359 -12.36 -1.43 -15.48
CA SER A 359 -13.53 -0.61 -15.75
C SER A 359 -13.98 -0.66 -17.21
N SER A 360 -13.56 -1.68 -17.98
CA SER A 360 -13.87 -1.85 -19.41
C SER A 360 -15.35 -1.60 -19.72
N GLY A 361 -15.65 -0.62 -20.57
CA GLY A 361 -17.01 -0.24 -20.95
C GLY A 361 -17.78 0.61 -19.95
N ASP A 362 -17.29 0.79 -18.72
CA ASP A 362 -17.97 1.60 -17.71
C ASP A 362 -17.81 3.11 -18.04
N THR A 363 -18.87 3.89 -17.86
CA THR A 363 -18.80 5.37 -17.88
C THR A 363 -18.44 5.92 -16.49
N PRO A 364 -18.08 7.21 -16.35
CA PRO A 364 -17.87 7.85 -15.05
C PRO A 364 -19.04 7.63 -14.07
N MET A 365 -20.30 7.74 -14.52
CA MET A 365 -21.47 7.51 -13.69
C MET A 365 -21.60 6.03 -13.27
N THR A 366 -21.36 5.08 -14.16
CA THR A 366 -21.40 3.65 -13.85
C THR A 366 -20.32 3.30 -12.83
N ILE A 367 -19.09 3.81 -13.00
CA ILE A 367 -18.00 3.65 -12.04
C ILE A 367 -18.40 4.27 -10.70
N ALA A 368 -18.95 5.48 -10.69
CA ALA A 368 -19.37 6.13 -9.46
C ALA A 368 -20.40 5.29 -8.67
N ARG A 369 -21.35 4.65 -9.36
CA ARG A 369 -22.31 3.73 -8.73
C ARG A 369 -21.66 2.43 -8.24
N LYS A 370 -20.82 1.80 -9.07
CA LYS A 370 -20.09 0.56 -8.74
C LYS A 370 -19.21 0.73 -7.51
N TRP A 371 -18.55 1.87 -7.39
CA TRP A 371 -17.70 2.23 -6.26
C TRP A 371 -18.47 2.84 -5.09
N GLN A 372 -19.80 2.94 -5.20
CA GLN A 372 -20.69 3.47 -4.16
C GLN A 372 -20.22 4.81 -3.59
N VAL A 373 -19.78 5.71 -4.47
CA VAL A 373 -19.18 6.98 -4.07
C VAL A 373 -20.16 7.84 -3.25
N PRO A 374 -19.67 8.83 -2.49
CA PRO A 374 -20.55 9.78 -1.80
C PRO A 374 -21.59 10.39 -2.74
N LYS A 375 -22.82 10.59 -2.22
CA LYS A 375 -23.94 11.17 -2.99
C LYS A 375 -23.57 12.50 -3.65
N SER A 376 -22.76 13.30 -2.97
CA SER A 376 -22.27 14.58 -3.45
C SER A 376 -21.41 14.47 -4.74
N ILE A 377 -20.67 13.36 -4.94
CA ILE A 377 -19.96 13.10 -6.19
C ILE A 377 -20.97 12.77 -7.31
N ILE A 378 -22.00 11.96 -7.02
CA ILE A 378 -23.06 11.66 -8.00
C ILE A 378 -23.79 12.92 -8.45
N GLU A 379 -24.14 13.80 -7.49
CA GLU A 379 -24.78 15.09 -7.77
C GLU A 379 -23.87 16.01 -8.59
N LEU A 380 -22.57 16.05 -8.26
CA LEU A 380 -21.59 16.81 -9.03
C LEU A 380 -21.47 16.30 -10.48
N LEU A 381 -21.38 14.98 -10.69
CA LEU A 381 -21.31 14.41 -12.04
C LEU A 381 -22.55 14.76 -12.86
N LYS A 382 -23.75 14.70 -12.26
CA LYS A 382 -25.00 15.10 -12.92
C LYS A 382 -25.01 16.58 -13.29
N ALA A 383 -24.49 17.46 -12.41
CA ALA A 383 -24.38 18.89 -12.70
C ALA A 383 -23.48 19.19 -13.91
N TYR A 384 -22.54 18.30 -14.22
CA TYR A 384 -21.68 18.36 -15.40
C TYR A 384 -22.21 17.53 -16.59
N GLY A 385 -23.45 17.04 -16.53
CA GLY A 385 -24.12 16.38 -17.66
C GLY A 385 -23.88 14.87 -17.78
N ALA A 386 -23.43 14.20 -16.70
CA ALA A 386 -23.36 12.73 -16.68
C ALA A 386 -24.76 12.11 -16.76
N LYS A 387 -24.92 11.09 -17.62
CA LYS A 387 -26.18 10.37 -17.85
C LYS A 387 -26.29 9.10 -17.00
#